data_AF-A0A9P9TX01-F1
#
_entry.id   AF-A0A9P9TX01-F1
#
_cell.length_a   1.000
_cell.length_b   1.000
_cell.length_c   1.000
_cell.angle_alpha   90.00
_cell.angle_beta   90.00
_cell.angle_gamma   90.00
#
_symmetry.space_group_name_H-M   'P 1'
#
loop_
_entity.id
_entity.type
_entity.pdbx_description
1 polymer ?
#
loop_
_entity_poly.entity_id
_entity_poly.type
_entity_poly.pdbx_seq_one_letter_code
_entity_poly.pdbx_strand_id
1 'polypeptide(L)'
;MTSLGLLLLGLSAFLSTAWSSSIIDNRQYYPGDPSEGGPVTPQSCTETSFTSPRWGIYSPTLVTVNGSSGGSQGDIRFLTVNIATNVSAACIARNINLDPKGPDALNIWHDCDIPNLKFQFNLTSFDMRLRGTWFCENTTGFTFTAQGVWEQPLIQGCLDDWQAPRGQETLCIMGNSQVWGSLTTPVQIQPQLPIRPYTPSELPERCVDRSWDPQWLVESLVYRNYSSISGGNSTKETQELTFELTNISNEKKSHCLVTSLGNFTSADGSTPWVPCQTSGPDEKLSVMLAVQSGILGVRQDWNCLDGIEGIEPNHYSGTGFMPLSFTCGPPTNQTIRSLRGRVSRSKTPNTFRCTTPATNFTGYEASQLPVMPHTLYTRSCTVGSVTNTSSLIVRGYEIRTETIPRPSKSKTVSGTFDLYNPGSGDTYRLHGLQIQDDGAWHECKLAPTESGEQQPLPWQLYHCEYRFGPGLRDIAFKLKWECDDRDPLHPVLFAATANSKLPAQDCSEWRTLQGFSSSCRLPEFSIPVESLSWSSLSSPMERGPTLPWV
;
A
#
# COMPACT_ATOMS: atom_id res chain seq x y z
N MET A 1 -19.60 -34.03 96.49
CA MET A 1 -18.50 -33.69 97.43
C MET A 1 -17.33 -33.17 96.60
N THR A 2 -16.43 -32.39 97.22
CA THR A 2 -15.02 -32.08 96.82
C THR A 2 -14.55 -32.56 95.44
N SER A 3 -14.18 -31.72 94.45
CA SER A 3 -13.28 -30.54 94.42
C SER A 3 -11.78 -30.88 94.36
N LEU A 4 -11.00 -30.00 93.71
CA LEU A 4 -9.66 -30.16 93.10
C LEU A 4 -9.66 -31.03 91.83
N GLY A 5 -8.95 -30.72 90.73
CA GLY A 5 -7.98 -29.65 90.44
C GLY A 5 -6.81 -30.26 89.61
N LEU A 6 -6.16 -29.58 88.64
CA LEU A 6 -6.17 -28.19 88.19
C LEU A 6 -5.75 -28.11 86.69
N LEU A 7 -6.02 -26.98 86.02
CA LEU A 7 -5.18 -26.19 85.07
C LEU A 7 -3.93 -26.86 84.44
N LEU A 8 -3.53 -26.72 83.16
CA LEU A 8 -3.64 -25.70 82.07
C LEU A 8 -3.48 -26.45 80.70
N LEU A 9 -3.65 -25.97 79.46
CA LEU A 9 -4.00 -24.71 78.73
C LEU A 9 -4.64 -25.18 77.37
N GLY A 10 -5.18 -24.35 76.46
CA GLY A 10 -5.44 -22.92 76.45
C GLY A 10 -5.96 -22.39 75.10
N LEU A 11 -6.79 -21.33 75.15
CA LEU A 11 -7.18 -20.41 74.06
C LEU A 11 -7.76 -20.98 72.75
N SER A 12 -9.09 -20.96 72.68
CA SER A 12 -9.89 -20.85 71.46
C SER A 12 -9.70 -19.49 70.74
N ALA A 13 -9.94 -19.41 69.42
CA ALA A 13 -11.19 -18.86 68.86
C ALA A 13 -11.12 -18.49 67.36
N PHE A 14 -12.32 -18.19 66.82
CA PHE A 14 -12.64 -17.54 65.54
C PHE A 14 -12.51 -18.33 64.23
N LEU A 15 -13.62 -18.29 63.47
CA LEU A 15 -13.68 -18.69 62.08
C LEU A 15 -13.08 -17.58 61.22
N SER A 16 -12.14 -17.92 60.33
CA SER A 16 -11.96 -17.19 59.08
C SER A 16 -12.73 -17.94 58.00
N THR A 17 -13.72 -17.30 57.38
CA THR A 17 -14.32 -17.85 56.15
C THR A 17 -13.23 -17.97 55.09
N ALA A 18 -13.18 -19.09 54.38
CA ALA A 18 -12.28 -19.27 53.26
C ALA A 18 -12.78 -18.43 52.08
N TRP A 19 -12.42 -17.15 52.05
CA TRP A 19 -12.53 -16.32 50.86
C TRP A 19 -11.57 -16.89 49.83
N SER A 20 -12.08 -17.75 48.95
CA SER A 20 -11.38 -18.11 47.72
C SER A 20 -11.25 -16.84 46.88
N SER A 21 -10.08 -16.18 46.97
CA SER A 21 -9.71 -15.11 46.05
C SER A 21 -9.65 -15.70 44.65
N SER A 22 -10.74 -15.57 43.90
CA SER A 22 -10.79 -15.91 42.48
C SER A 22 -9.68 -15.12 41.79
N ILE A 23 -8.68 -15.82 41.27
CA ILE A 23 -7.65 -15.19 40.45
C ILE A 23 -8.38 -14.62 39.23
N ILE A 24 -8.44 -13.29 39.14
CA ILE A 24 -9.06 -12.60 38.00
C ILE A 24 -8.07 -12.69 36.85
N ASP A 25 -8.04 -13.85 36.19
CA ASP A 25 -7.13 -14.13 35.07
C ASP A 25 -7.68 -13.60 33.74
N ASN A 26 -8.11 -12.35 33.76
CA ASN A 26 -8.36 -11.53 32.57
C ASN A 26 -7.21 -10.54 32.41
N ARG A 27 -5.98 -11.06 32.39
CA ARG A 27 -4.80 -10.29 31.97
C ARG A 27 -4.98 -9.88 30.51
N GLN A 28 -4.48 -8.71 30.12
CA GLN A 28 -4.22 -8.43 28.71
C GLN A 28 -3.39 -9.60 28.16
N TYR A 29 -3.84 -10.24 27.08
CA TYR A 29 -3.20 -11.45 26.55
C TYR A 29 -1.79 -11.12 26.06
N TYR A 30 -0.80 -11.32 26.94
CA TYR A 30 0.59 -11.47 26.54
C TYR A 30 0.61 -12.64 25.54
N PRO A 31 1.11 -12.46 24.31
CA PRO A 31 1.35 -13.61 23.45
C PRO A 31 2.21 -14.60 24.22
N GLY A 32 1.96 -15.90 24.03
CA GLY A 32 2.71 -16.94 24.74
C GLY A 32 4.23 -16.79 24.58
N ASP A 33 4.99 -17.51 25.41
CA ASP A 33 6.46 -17.57 25.39
C ASP A 33 6.99 -17.37 23.95
N PRO A 34 7.96 -16.47 23.70
CA PRO A 34 8.34 -16.10 22.33
C PRO A 34 8.82 -17.27 21.45
N SER A 35 9.01 -18.48 22.01
CA SER A 35 9.17 -19.74 21.28
C SER A 35 7.88 -20.31 20.62
N GLU A 36 6.68 -19.93 21.06
CA GLU A 36 5.40 -20.31 20.41
C GLU A 36 5.16 -19.54 19.10
N GLY A 37 5.69 -18.30 19.02
CA GLY A 37 5.81 -17.58 17.76
C GLY A 37 7.00 -18.10 16.96
N GLY A 38 6.75 -19.08 16.08
CA GLY A 38 7.78 -19.71 15.24
C GLY A 38 8.66 -18.70 14.48
N PRO A 39 9.94 -19.04 14.21
CA PRO A 39 10.96 -18.09 13.79
C PRO A 39 10.55 -17.28 12.54
N VAL A 40 10.52 -15.97 12.70
CA VAL A 40 10.09 -15.03 11.64
C VAL A 40 11.07 -15.12 10.47
N THR A 41 10.57 -15.45 9.29
CA THR A 41 11.43 -15.62 8.11
C THR A 41 12.04 -14.27 7.67
N PRO A 42 13.22 -14.25 7.01
CA PRO A 42 13.86 -13.01 6.55
C PRO A 42 12.93 -12.11 5.71
N GLN A 43 12.12 -12.74 4.85
CA GLN A 43 11.11 -12.05 4.03
C GLN A 43 9.93 -11.54 4.87
N SER A 44 9.39 -12.37 5.78
CA SER A 44 8.31 -11.96 6.68
C SER A 44 8.72 -10.80 7.58
N CYS A 45 9.93 -10.82 8.15
CA CYS A 45 10.45 -9.72 8.96
C CYS A 45 10.56 -8.42 8.15
N THR A 46 11.04 -8.52 6.90
CA THR A 46 11.16 -7.37 6.00
C THR A 46 9.79 -6.79 5.65
N GLU A 47 8.81 -7.64 5.32
CA GLU A 47 7.42 -7.24 5.05
C GLU A 47 6.74 -6.64 6.29
N THR A 48 6.83 -7.29 7.45
CA THR A 48 6.23 -6.78 8.69
C THR A 48 6.90 -5.48 9.16
N SER A 49 8.19 -5.27 8.87
CA SER A 49 8.87 -4.01 9.17
C SER A 49 8.34 -2.81 8.39
N PHE A 50 7.77 -3.00 7.19
CA PHE A 50 7.10 -1.92 6.44
C PHE A 50 5.58 -1.89 6.64
N THR A 51 4.94 -3.05 6.87
CA THR A 51 3.47 -3.16 6.99
C THR A 51 2.94 -2.93 8.41
N SER A 52 3.77 -3.19 9.43
CA SER A 52 3.46 -2.97 10.85
C SER A 52 4.74 -2.79 11.69
N PRO A 53 5.53 -1.71 11.46
CA PRO A 53 6.60 -1.27 12.36
C PRO A 53 6.01 -0.78 13.70
N ARG A 54 5.53 -1.72 14.52
CA ARG A 54 4.81 -1.42 15.76
C ARG A 54 5.27 -2.31 16.89
N TRP A 55 5.10 -1.79 18.10
CA TRP A 55 5.32 -2.51 19.34
C TRP A 55 3.99 -2.81 20.02
N GLY A 56 3.70 -4.08 20.27
CA GLY A 56 2.63 -4.46 21.21
C GLY A 56 3.08 -4.15 22.63
N ILE A 57 2.21 -3.56 23.45
CA ILE A 57 2.47 -3.15 24.83
C ILE A 57 1.60 -3.99 25.78
N TYR A 58 2.17 -4.44 26.90
CA TYR A 58 1.49 -5.34 27.84
C TYR A 58 1.80 -4.99 29.29
N SER A 59 0.78 -5.07 30.15
CA SER A 59 0.87 -4.84 31.60
C SER A 59 1.54 -3.51 32.02
N PRO A 60 1.18 -2.36 31.41
CA PRO A 60 1.73 -1.07 31.81
C PRO A 60 1.35 -0.76 33.26
N THR A 61 2.36 -0.63 34.12
CA THR A 61 2.22 -0.32 35.54
C THR A 61 2.93 0.98 35.87
N LEU A 62 2.26 1.83 36.65
CA LEU A 62 2.80 3.08 37.19
C LEU A 62 2.92 2.94 38.71
N VAL A 63 3.96 3.51 39.34
CA VAL A 63 4.02 3.68 40.80
C VAL A 63 4.30 5.15 41.09
N THR A 64 3.36 5.85 41.73
CA THR A 64 3.49 7.28 42.04
C THR A 64 3.89 7.50 43.50
N VAL A 65 4.94 8.30 43.71
CA VAL A 65 5.38 8.74 45.05
C VAL A 65 4.58 10.00 45.41
N ASN A 66 3.73 9.90 46.43
CA ASN A 66 2.84 10.97 46.90
C ASN A 66 1.85 11.47 45.82
N GLY A 67 1.25 10.56 45.04
CA GLY A 67 0.24 10.91 44.02
C GLY A 67 -0.92 11.75 44.58
N SER A 68 -1.36 11.47 45.81
CA SER A 68 -2.39 12.23 46.54
C SER A 68 -2.02 13.69 46.87
N SER A 69 -0.76 14.10 46.70
CA SER A 69 -0.31 15.50 46.79
C SER A 69 0.17 16.06 45.45
N GLY A 70 -0.14 15.41 44.33
CA GLY A 70 0.34 15.80 42.99
C GLY A 70 1.83 15.53 42.76
N GLY A 71 2.41 14.57 43.47
CA GLY A 71 3.80 14.17 43.28
C GLY A 71 4.03 13.48 41.92
N SER A 72 4.93 14.02 41.10
CA SER A 72 5.23 13.48 39.77
C SER A 72 6.40 12.48 39.73
N GLN A 73 7.04 12.19 40.87
CA GLN A 73 8.16 11.26 40.93
C GLN A 73 7.64 9.82 41.06
N GLY A 74 8.26 8.87 40.36
CA GLY A 74 7.77 7.49 40.37
C GLY A 74 8.55 6.50 39.52
N ASP A 75 7.93 5.33 39.35
CA ASP A 75 8.43 4.21 38.55
C ASP A 75 7.41 3.88 37.45
N ILE A 76 7.90 3.41 36.31
CA ILE A 76 7.07 2.88 35.22
C ILE A 76 7.68 1.57 34.71
N ARG A 77 6.83 0.58 34.45
CA ARG A 77 7.21 -0.70 33.85
C ARG A 77 6.17 -1.17 32.84
N PHE A 78 6.62 -1.78 31.74
CA PHE A 78 5.78 -2.51 30.80
C PHE A 78 6.59 -3.59 30.10
N LEU A 79 5.91 -4.59 29.55
CA LEU A 79 6.47 -5.51 28.58
C LEU A 79 6.10 -5.05 27.18
N THR A 80 6.96 -5.32 26.21
CA THR A 80 6.72 -4.98 24.81
C THR A 80 7.21 -6.07 23.87
N VAL A 81 6.58 -6.20 22.70
CA VAL A 81 7.04 -7.08 21.61
C VAL A 81 7.10 -6.30 20.29
N ASN A 82 8.23 -6.38 19.58
CA ASN A 82 8.36 -5.87 18.23
C ASN A 82 7.66 -6.85 17.27
N ILE A 83 6.53 -6.44 16.70
CA ILE A 83 5.69 -7.29 15.84
C ILE A 83 6.43 -7.74 14.57
N ALA A 84 7.43 -6.99 14.10
CA ALA A 84 8.20 -7.34 12.90
C ALA A 84 9.30 -8.40 13.11
N THR A 85 9.68 -8.69 14.36
CA THR A 85 10.75 -9.64 14.68
C THR A 85 10.35 -10.70 15.72
N ASN A 86 9.15 -10.57 16.32
CA ASN A 86 8.70 -11.30 17.52
C ASN A 86 9.64 -11.17 18.74
N VAL A 87 10.54 -10.18 18.76
CA VAL A 87 11.46 -9.94 19.87
C VAL A 87 10.73 -9.20 20.99
N SER A 88 10.65 -9.84 22.16
CA SER A 88 10.13 -9.26 23.39
C SER A 88 11.20 -8.48 24.16
N ALA A 89 10.78 -7.49 24.94
CA ALA A 89 11.61 -6.70 25.84
C ALA A 89 10.83 -6.25 27.09
N ALA A 90 11.52 -6.09 28.22
CA ALA A 90 11.03 -5.38 29.39
C ALA A 90 11.58 -3.94 29.42
N CYS A 91 10.67 -2.97 29.53
CA CYS A 91 11.01 -1.55 29.61
C CYS A 91 10.68 -1.06 31.03
N ILE A 92 11.70 -0.69 31.80
CA ILE A 92 11.58 -0.37 33.23
C ILE A 92 12.41 0.88 33.56
N ALA A 93 11.76 1.93 34.04
CA ALA A 93 12.42 3.10 34.61
C ALA A 93 11.98 3.32 36.06
N ARG A 94 12.92 3.68 36.93
CA ARG A 94 12.68 3.84 38.37
C ARG A 94 13.22 5.16 38.89
N ASN A 95 12.49 5.77 39.81
CA ASN A 95 12.79 7.02 40.48
C ASN A 95 12.90 8.23 39.53
N ILE A 96 12.16 8.18 38.42
CA ILE A 96 12.14 9.22 37.39
C ILE A 96 11.06 10.26 37.70
N ASN A 97 11.13 11.40 37.01
CA ASN A 97 9.98 12.30 36.92
C ASN A 97 9.06 11.82 35.79
N LEU A 98 7.83 11.44 36.13
CA LEU A 98 6.79 10.98 35.22
C LEU A 98 6.09 12.15 34.50
N ASP A 99 6.17 13.35 35.05
CA ASP A 99 5.66 14.60 34.47
C ASP A 99 6.82 15.61 34.31
N PRO A 100 7.76 15.37 33.37
CA PRO A 100 8.85 16.29 33.10
C PRO A 100 8.32 17.58 32.44
N LYS A 101 8.74 18.74 32.96
CA LYS A 101 8.28 20.08 32.52
C LYS A 101 9.43 20.91 31.97
N GLY A 102 9.12 21.72 30.97
CA GLY A 102 10.10 22.54 30.24
C GLY A 102 10.52 21.90 28.91
N PRO A 103 11.36 22.58 28.12
CA PRO A 103 11.70 22.18 26.74
C PRO A 103 12.42 20.83 26.67
N ASP A 104 13.26 20.51 27.66
CA ASP A 104 14.03 19.26 27.71
C ASP A 104 13.23 18.03 28.15
N ALA A 105 11.95 18.19 28.49
CA ALA A 105 11.08 17.09 28.89
C ALA A 105 11.00 15.97 27.85
N LEU A 106 11.05 16.33 26.56
CA LEU A 106 11.00 15.39 25.43
C LEU A 106 12.37 14.82 25.04
N ASN A 107 13.45 15.24 25.71
CA ASN A 107 14.81 14.77 25.45
C ASN A 107 15.23 13.59 26.37
N ILE A 108 14.46 13.30 27.42
CA ILE A 108 14.76 12.21 28.36
C ILE A 108 14.23 10.89 27.81
N TRP A 109 15.14 9.96 27.49
CA TRP A 109 14.83 8.61 27.04
C TRP A 109 15.43 7.57 27.98
N HIS A 110 14.69 6.50 28.24
CA HIS A 110 15.09 5.37 29.07
C HIS A 110 15.31 4.13 28.19
N ASP A 111 16.32 3.33 28.49
CA ASP A 111 16.59 2.07 27.78
C ASP A 111 15.67 0.94 28.28
N CYS A 112 15.31 0.03 27.38
CA CYS A 112 14.75 -1.28 27.73
C CYS A 112 15.87 -2.31 27.90
N ASP A 113 15.53 -3.55 28.24
CA ASP A 113 16.51 -4.64 28.42
C ASP A 113 17.17 -5.15 27.12
N ILE A 114 16.60 -4.88 25.95
CA ILE A 114 17.22 -5.16 24.64
C ILE A 114 17.99 -3.93 24.09
N PRO A 115 19.14 -4.13 23.41
CA PRO A 115 19.91 -3.04 22.84
C PRO A 115 19.14 -2.30 21.73
N ASN A 116 19.36 -1.00 21.65
CA ASN A 116 18.76 -0.08 20.69
C ASN A 116 17.23 0.11 20.79
N LEU A 117 16.55 -0.38 21.85
CA LEU A 117 15.17 -0.01 22.16
C LEU A 117 15.14 0.95 23.36
N LYS A 118 14.51 2.12 23.15
CA LYS A 118 14.33 3.16 24.16
C LYS A 118 12.86 3.58 24.25
N PHE A 119 12.45 4.09 25.40
CA PHE A 119 11.12 4.63 25.65
C PHE A 119 11.14 5.97 26.41
N GLN A 120 10.01 6.67 26.36
CA GLN A 120 9.70 7.90 27.06
C GLN A 120 8.21 7.88 27.43
N PHE A 121 7.84 8.52 28.55
CA PHE A 121 6.46 8.58 29.04
C PHE A 121 6.14 9.99 29.55
N ASN A 122 4.91 10.45 29.39
CA ASN A 122 4.41 11.70 29.95
C ASN A 122 3.09 11.46 30.69
N LEU A 123 3.06 11.73 32.00
CA LEU A 123 1.87 11.51 32.84
C LEU A 123 0.73 12.50 32.57
N THR A 124 1.01 13.71 32.09
CA THR A 124 0.00 14.76 31.85
C THR A 124 -0.82 14.50 30.57
N SER A 125 -0.19 14.08 29.48
CA SER A 125 -0.90 13.63 28.26
C SER A 125 -1.22 12.13 28.25
N PHE A 126 -0.59 11.37 29.15
CA PHE A 126 -0.62 9.91 29.24
C PHE A 126 -0.02 9.19 28.02
N ASP A 127 0.81 9.90 27.24
CA ASP A 127 1.48 9.36 26.06
C ASP A 127 2.67 8.46 26.42
N MET A 128 2.84 7.38 25.67
CA MET A 128 4.07 6.59 25.69
C MET A 128 4.75 6.57 24.31
N ARG A 129 6.04 6.89 24.28
CA ARG A 129 6.85 6.95 23.06
C ARG A 129 7.91 5.87 23.07
N LEU A 130 8.04 5.11 21.98
CA LEU A 130 9.12 4.15 21.78
C LEU A 130 9.96 4.56 20.58
N ARG A 131 11.26 4.29 20.64
CA ARG A 131 12.17 4.37 19.50
C ARG A 131 13.06 3.13 19.53
N GLY A 132 13.08 2.38 18.43
CA GLY A 132 13.80 1.11 18.35
C GLY A 132 14.47 0.90 17.00
N THR A 133 15.66 0.30 17.02
CA THR A 133 16.34 -0.22 15.83
C THR A 133 16.37 -1.75 15.86
N TRP A 134 16.02 -2.39 14.76
CA TRP A 134 16.04 -3.85 14.59
C TRP A 134 16.55 -4.28 13.21
N PHE A 135 16.85 -5.57 13.10
CA PHE A 135 17.43 -6.21 11.92
C PHE A 135 16.63 -7.47 11.60
N CYS A 136 16.61 -7.86 10.33
CA CYS A 136 16.08 -9.16 9.93
C CYS A 136 17.25 -10.14 9.71
N GLU A 137 17.16 -11.34 10.28
CA GLU A 137 18.24 -12.32 10.11
C GLU A 137 18.46 -12.68 8.65
N ASN A 138 19.72 -12.96 8.29
CA ASN A 138 20.17 -13.29 6.93
C ASN A 138 19.90 -12.24 5.82
N THR A 139 19.29 -11.08 6.08
CA THR A 139 19.22 -9.97 5.11
C THR A 139 20.34 -8.96 5.33
N THR A 140 21.54 -9.28 4.81
CA THR A 140 22.71 -8.40 4.90
C THR A 140 22.47 -7.06 4.20
N GLY A 141 22.14 -6.02 4.95
CA GLY A 141 21.94 -4.65 4.46
C GLY A 141 20.75 -3.90 5.04
N PHE A 142 19.82 -4.58 5.73
CA PHE A 142 18.57 -3.95 6.20
C PHE A 142 18.61 -3.64 7.70
N THR A 143 18.58 -2.35 8.02
CA THR A 143 18.53 -1.83 9.40
C THR A 143 17.33 -0.92 9.55
N PHE A 144 16.27 -1.44 10.18
CA PHE A 144 15.03 -0.72 10.42
C PHE A 144 15.15 0.06 11.72
N THR A 145 14.93 1.38 11.68
CA THR A 145 14.76 2.20 12.88
C THR A 145 13.42 2.89 12.78
N ALA A 146 12.56 2.72 13.78
CA ALA A 146 11.32 3.47 13.89
C ALA A 146 11.24 4.26 15.19
N GLN A 147 10.42 5.30 15.19
CA GLN A 147 9.99 6.02 16.38
C GLN A 147 8.47 6.19 16.34
N GLY A 148 7.80 5.92 17.45
CA GLY A 148 6.35 5.90 17.54
C GLY A 148 5.84 6.46 18.84
N VAL A 149 4.55 6.79 18.84
CA VAL A 149 3.82 7.25 20.01
C VAL A 149 2.50 6.49 20.13
N TRP A 150 2.10 6.25 21.36
CA TRP A 150 0.79 5.76 21.77
C TRP A 150 0.16 6.90 22.58
N GLU A 151 -0.64 7.72 21.90
CA GLU A 151 -1.30 8.91 22.45
C GLU A 151 -2.67 8.53 23.03
N GLN A 152 -3.05 9.20 24.13
CA GLN A 152 -4.39 9.11 24.76
C GLN A 152 -4.97 7.68 24.84
N PRO A 153 -4.24 6.71 25.44
CA PRO A 153 -4.65 5.31 25.43
C PRO A 153 -5.95 5.09 26.22
N LEU A 154 -6.86 4.27 25.67
CA LEU A 154 -8.17 4.01 26.25
C LEU A 154 -8.04 3.21 27.55
N ILE A 155 -8.07 3.89 28.70
CA ILE A 155 -8.09 3.24 30.02
C ILE A 155 -9.42 2.49 30.19
N GLN A 156 -9.36 1.16 30.17
CA GLN A 156 -10.54 0.29 30.40
C GLN A 156 -10.82 0.06 31.89
N GLY A 157 -9.83 0.32 32.74
CA GLY A 157 -9.91 0.31 34.20
C GLY A 157 -8.52 0.21 34.81
N CYS A 158 -8.35 0.66 36.05
CA CYS A 158 -7.08 0.51 36.77
C CYS A 158 -7.31 -0.14 38.14
N LEU A 159 -6.31 -0.89 38.60
CA LEU A 159 -6.24 -1.47 39.94
C LEU A 159 -5.19 -0.71 40.74
N ASP A 160 -5.59 -0.14 41.88
CA ASP A 160 -4.71 0.58 42.79
C ASP A 160 -4.32 -0.29 43.99
N ASP A 161 -3.03 -0.56 44.17
CA ASP A 161 -2.46 -1.10 45.40
C ASP A 161 -1.77 0.02 46.21
N TRP A 162 -2.29 0.25 47.41
CA TRP A 162 -1.82 1.24 48.37
C TRP A 162 -0.72 0.70 49.32
N GLN A 163 -0.34 -0.57 49.18
CA GLN A 163 0.71 -1.22 49.98
C GLN A 163 2.03 -1.40 49.21
N ALA A 164 2.12 -0.92 47.97
CA ALA A 164 3.33 -1.06 47.16
C ALA A 164 4.54 -0.35 47.83
N PRO A 165 5.76 -0.93 47.82
CA PRO A 165 6.89 -0.46 48.65
C PRO A 165 7.41 0.97 48.39
N ARG A 166 6.81 1.73 47.47
CA ARG A 166 7.24 3.08 47.06
C ARG A 166 6.11 4.10 46.93
N GLY A 167 4.85 3.74 47.14
CA GLY A 167 3.71 4.65 46.97
C GLY A 167 2.44 3.92 46.53
N GLN A 168 1.59 4.59 45.78
CA GLN A 168 0.43 3.98 45.13
C GLN A 168 0.90 3.32 43.82
N GLU A 169 0.75 2.00 43.70
CA GLU A 169 0.92 1.29 42.43
C GLU A 169 -0.42 1.24 41.70
N THR A 170 -0.46 1.74 40.47
CA THR A 170 -1.64 1.76 39.61
C THR A 170 -1.34 0.90 38.38
N LEU A 171 -2.02 -0.24 38.27
CA LEU A 171 -1.98 -1.14 37.11
C LEU A 171 -3.20 -0.87 36.22
N CYS A 172 -3.00 -0.27 35.05
CA CYS A 172 -4.09 0.05 34.13
C CYS A 172 -4.24 -0.99 33.01
N ILE A 173 -5.46 -1.45 32.80
CA ILE A 173 -5.88 -2.22 31.63
C ILE A 173 -6.18 -1.21 30.52
N MET A 174 -5.52 -1.37 29.37
CA MET A 174 -5.47 -0.36 28.32
C MET A 174 -5.93 -0.95 26.98
N GLY A 175 -6.95 -0.34 26.38
CA GLY A 175 -7.38 -0.64 25.02
C GLY A 175 -6.32 -0.21 24.00
N ASN A 176 -6.30 -0.89 22.84
CA ASN A 176 -5.41 -0.60 21.71
C ASN A 176 -3.93 -0.43 22.12
N SER A 177 -3.40 -1.33 22.95
CA SER A 177 -2.04 -1.28 23.50
C SER A 177 -0.94 -1.53 22.45
N GLN A 178 -0.73 -0.55 21.57
CA GLN A 178 0.22 -0.61 20.46
C GLN A 178 0.83 0.77 20.18
N VAL A 179 2.16 0.82 20.11
CA VAL A 179 2.91 1.99 19.67
C VAL A 179 3.27 1.81 18.20
N TRP A 180 2.66 2.60 17.32
CA TRP A 180 2.94 2.57 15.87
C TRP A 180 4.12 3.50 15.55
N GLY A 181 5.15 2.95 14.91
CA GLY A 181 6.39 3.64 14.61
C GLY A 181 6.49 4.13 13.17
N SER A 182 6.78 5.41 12.98
CA SER A 182 7.29 5.91 11.70
C SER A 182 8.72 5.43 11.49
N LEU A 183 9.01 4.84 10.33
CA LEU A 183 10.37 4.45 9.95
C LEU A 183 11.22 5.70 9.71
N THR A 184 12.51 5.58 10.01
CA THR A 184 13.53 6.64 9.93
C THR A 184 14.83 6.12 9.32
N THR A 185 15.16 4.85 9.54
CA THR A 185 16.09 4.07 8.70
C THR A 185 15.39 2.78 8.25
N PRO A 186 15.71 2.20 7.08
CA PRO A 186 16.68 2.68 6.08
C PRO A 186 16.25 3.96 5.34
N VAL A 187 15.03 4.45 5.61
CA VAL A 187 14.43 5.63 4.98
C VAL A 187 13.36 6.22 5.93
N GLN A 188 13.13 7.54 5.86
CA GLN A 188 12.00 8.17 6.55
C GLN A 188 10.69 7.83 5.83
N ILE A 189 9.77 7.15 6.50
CA ILE A 189 8.42 6.82 6.01
C ILE A 189 7.49 6.94 7.21
N GLN A 190 6.39 7.67 7.07
CA GLN A 190 5.27 7.63 8.01
C GLN A 190 4.26 6.62 7.46
N PRO A 191 4.17 5.38 8.01
CA PRO A 191 3.30 4.36 7.46
C PRO A 191 1.84 4.79 7.61
N GLN A 192 1.27 5.32 6.55
CA GLN A 192 -0.17 5.36 6.41
C GLN A 192 -0.60 3.90 6.32
N LEU A 193 -1.27 3.43 7.36
CA LEU A 193 -2.06 2.22 7.24
C LEU A 193 -3.02 2.44 6.06
N PRO A 194 -3.15 1.50 5.12
CA PRO A 194 -4.35 1.51 4.29
C PRO A 194 -5.51 1.51 5.27
N ILE A 195 -6.36 2.54 5.20
CA ILE A 195 -7.55 2.66 6.05
C ILE A 195 -8.47 1.53 5.59
N ARG A 196 -8.26 0.35 6.19
CA ARG A 196 -9.13 -0.79 5.98
C ARG A 196 -10.46 -0.40 6.59
N PRO A 197 -11.59 -0.62 5.90
CA PRO A 197 -12.88 -0.54 6.56
C PRO A 197 -12.85 -1.46 7.77
N TYR A 198 -13.53 -1.06 8.84
CA TYR A 198 -13.71 -1.90 10.02
C TYR A 198 -14.26 -3.28 9.61
N THR A 199 -13.86 -4.32 10.35
CA THR A 199 -14.30 -5.69 10.07
C THR A 199 -15.83 -5.75 10.03
N PRO A 200 -16.47 -6.47 9.08
CA PRO A 200 -17.93 -6.48 8.89
C PRO A 200 -18.78 -7.03 10.07
N SER A 201 -18.15 -7.32 11.20
CA SER A 201 -18.70 -7.90 12.43
C SER A 201 -19.76 -7.02 13.10
N GLU A 202 -19.62 -5.70 12.99
CA GLU A 202 -20.41 -4.70 13.72
C GLU A 202 -20.85 -3.57 12.77
N LEU A 203 -21.58 -3.93 11.71
CA LEU A 203 -22.26 -2.95 10.86
C LEU A 203 -23.37 -2.25 11.67
N PRO A 204 -23.38 -0.91 11.79
CA PRO A 204 -24.48 -0.18 12.41
C PRO A 204 -25.79 -0.37 11.63
N GLU A 205 -26.93 -0.41 12.35
CA GLU A 205 -28.25 -0.58 11.71
C GLU A 205 -28.66 0.64 10.85
N ARG A 206 -28.20 1.85 11.23
CA ARG A 206 -28.61 3.12 10.62
C ARG A 206 -27.87 3.42 9.31
N CYS A 207 -28.53 4.11 8.38
CA CYS A 207 -27.94 4.62 7.15
C CYS A 207 -26.92 5.72 7.44
N VAL A 208 -27.22 6.64 8.37
CA VAL A 208 -26.30 7.69 8.84
C VAL A 208 -24.96 7.09 9.30
N ASP A 209 -25.02 6.17 10.25
CA ASP A 209 -23.84 5.53 10.83
C ASP A 209 -23.04 4.76 9.75
N ARG A 210 -23.73 4.06 8.84
CA ARG A 210 -23.13 3.38 7.67
C ARG A 210 -22.60 4.34 6.58
N SER A 211 -22.83 5.65 6.67
CA SER A 211 -22.45 6.61 5.61
C SER A 211 -21.12 7.33 5.86
N TRP A 212 -20.54 7.19 7.05
CA TRP A 212 -19.17 7.68 7.35
C TRP A 212 -18.10 6.80 6.70
N ASP A 213 -18.27 5.47 6.77
CA ASP A 213 -17.44 4.44 6.11
C ASP A 213 -18.23 3.74 4.98
N PRO A 214 -18.55 4.42 3.86
CA PRO A 214 -19.45 3.89 2.85
C PRO A 214 -18.89 2.64 2.15
N GLN A 215 -19.79 1.68 1.87
CA GLN A 215 -19.44 0.43 1.19
C GLN A 215 -20.31 0.20 -0.06
N TRP A 216 -19.74 -0.49 -1.04
CA TRP A 216 -20.37 -0.79 -2.32
C TRP A 216 -20.06 -2.21 -2.80
N LEU A 217 -21.12 -2.96 -3.09
CA LEU A 217 -21.02 -4.20 -3.85
C LEU A 217 -21.17 -3.88 -5.34
N VAL A 218 -20.14 -4.16 -6.14
CA VAL A 218 -20.24 -4.15 -7.61
C VAL A 218 -20.49 -5.57 -8.12
N GLU A 219 -21.53 -5.71 -8.92
CA GLU A 219 -21.99 -6.94 -9.55
C GLU A 219 -22.00 -6.80 -11.08
N SER A 220 -22.03 -7.93 -11.79
CA SER A 220 -22.26 -7.98 -13.24
C SER A 220 -21.32 -7.15 -14.14
N LEU A 221 -20.16 -6.70 -13.64
CA LEU A 221 -19.31 -5.75 -14.37
C LEU A 221 -18.73 -6.32 -15.66
N VAL A 222 -18.98 -5.60 -16.76
CA VAL A 222 -18.50 -5.88 -18.11
C VAL A 222 -17.75 -4.66 -18.65
N TYR A 223 -16.51 -4.86 -19.09
CA TYR A 223 -15.76 -3.90 -19.91
C TYR A 223 -15.62 -4.41 -21.34
N ARG A 224 -15.72 -3.51 -22.33
CA ARG A 224 -15.56 -3.80 -23.76
C ARG A 224 -14.75 -2.69 -24.44
N ASN A 225 -13.91 -3.07 -25.40
CA ASN A 225 -13.27 -2.15 -26.35
C ASN A 225 -13.59 -2.59 -27.79
N TYR A 226 -13.91 -1.61 -28.65
CA TYR A 226 -14.31 -1.77 -30.05
C TYR A 226 -13.52 -0.83 -30.97
N SER A 227 -12.63 -1.37 -31.80
CA SER A 227 -11.92 -0.60 -32.84
C SER A 227 -12.75 -0.50 -34.14
N SER A 228 -13.39 0.65 -34.39
CA SER A 228 -14.19 0.92 -35.59
C SER A 228 -13.40 1.72 -36.64
N ILE A 229 -13.66 1.51 -37.93
CA ILE A 229 -13.05 2.33 -39.01
C ILE A 229 -14.04 3.39 -39.47
N SER A 230 -13.71 4.67 -39.24
CA SER A 230 -14.52 5.81 -39.65
C SER A 230 -13.91 6.54 -40.85
N GLY A 231 -14.71 6.74 -41.91
CA GLY A 231 -14.50 7.83 -42.87
C GLY A 231 -13.16 7.91 -43.62
N GLY A 232 -12.42 6.80 -43.75
CA GLY A 232 -11.12 6.77 -44.45
C GLY A 232 -9.93 6.70 -43.49
N ASN A 233 -9.28 5.53 -43.45
CA ASN A 233 -8.08 5.16 -42.68
C ASN A 233 -8.07 5.38 -41.15
N SER A 234 -8.90 6.26 -40.57
CA SER A 234 -8.97 6.45 -39.12
C SER A 234 -9.62 5.26 -38.42
N THR A 235 -8.96 4.74 -37.38
CA THR A 235 -9.53 3.78 -36.45
C THR A 235 -9.97 4.50 -35.18
N LYS A 236 -11.28 4.65 -34.97
CA LYS A 236 -11.84 5.14 -33.71
C LYS A 236 -12.08 3.95 -32.77
N GLU A 237 -11.32 3.88 -31.68
CA GLU A 237 -11.67 3.04 -30.55
C GLU A 237 -12.86 3.63 -29.79
N THR A 238 -13.78 2.76 -29.37
CA THR A 238 -14.92 3.09 -28.51
C THR A 238 -14.91 2.11 -27.35
N GLN A 239 -14.91 2.64 -26.12
CA GLN A 239 -14.83 1.83 -24.91
C GLN A 239 -16.11 1.99 -24.08
N GLU A 240 -16.64 0.84 -23.63
CA GLU A 240 -17.91 0.70 -22.93
C GLU A 240 -17.68 -0.02 -21.59
N LEU A 241 -18.29 0.51 -20.53
CA LEU A 241 -18.34 -0.08 -19.20
C LEU A 241 -19.81 -0.20 -18.76
N THR A 242 -20.17 -1.35 -18.21
CA THR A 242 -21.50 -1.61 -17.67
C THR A 242 -21.38 -2.40 -16.37
N PHE A 243 -22.09 -2.02 -15.31
CA PHE A 243 -22.15 -2.80 -14.07
C PHE A 243 -23.36 -2.44 -13.20
N GLU A 244 -23.66 -3.30 -12.23
CA GLU A 244 -24.64 -3.05 -11.19
C GLU A 244 -23.91 -2.67 -9.89
N LEU A 245 -24.39 -1.64 -9.21
CA LEU A 245 -23.84 -1.12 -7.96
C LEU A 245 -24.90 -1.24 -6.87
N THR A 246 -24.58 -1.85 -5.74
CA THR A 246 -25.39 -1.76 -4.52
C THR A 246 -24.63 -0.93 -3.50
N ASN A 247 -25.16 0.23 -3.12
CA ASN A 247 -24.67 0.97 -1.97
C ASN A 247 -25.16 0.28 -0.69
N ILE A 248 -24.27 -0.05 0.23
CA ILE A 248 -24.58 -0.82 1.45
C ILE A 248 -25.12 0.08 2.58
N SER A 249 -24.86 1.39 2.53
CA SER A 249 -25.33 2.36 3.51
C SER A 249 -26.83 2.63 3.40
N ASN A 250 -27.39 2.59 2.19
CA ASN A 250 -28.82 2.79 1.93
C ASN A 250 -29.51 1.63 1.17
N GLU A 251 -28.81 0.53 0.93
CA GLU A 251 -29.25 -0.68 0.21
C GLU A 251 -29.75 -0.45 -1.24
N LYS A 252 -29.50 0.73 -1.81
CA LYS A 252 -29.97 1.11 -3.14
C LYS A 252 -29.16 0.40 -4.24
N LYS A 253 -29.85 -0.23 -5.18
CA LYS A 253 -29.27 -0.78 -6.41
C LYS A 253 -29.39 0.17 -7.60
N SER A 254 -28.28 0.33 -8.32
CA SER A 254 -28.11 1.29 -9.40
C SER A 254 -27.35 0.68 -10.58
N HIS A 255 -27.88 0.80 -11.79
CA HIS A 255 -27.23 0.31 -13.01
C HIS A 255 -26.38 1.42 -13.64
N CYS A 256 -25.07 1.21 -13.73
CA CYS A 256 -24.16 2.10 -14.45
C CYS A 256 -23.96 1.62 -15.90
N LEU A 257 -24.13 2.53 -16.86
CA LEU A 257 -23.68 2.38 -18.24
C LEU A 257 -22.85 3.60 -18.65
N VAL A 258 -21.69 3.38 -19.25
CA VAL A 258 -20.89 4.42 -19.89
C VAL A 258 -20.44 3.94 -21.27
N THR A 259 -20.83 4.68 -22.31
CA THR A 259 -20.70 4.30 -23.73
C THR A 259 -19.63 5.07 -24.50
N SER A 260 -19.02 6.09 -23.89
CA SER A 260 -17.96 6.91 -24.48
C SER A 260 -16.95 7.30 -23.40
N LEU A 261 -16.24 6.31 -22.89
CA LEU A 261 -15.05 6.53 -22.06
C LEU A 261 -13.98 7.19 -22.94
N GLY A 262 -13.66 8.46 -22.66
CA GLY A 262 -12.61 9.19 -23.37
C GLY A 262 -11.23 8.55 -23.15
N ASN A 263 -10.28 8.82 -24.05
CA ASN A 263 -8.93 8.26 -24.00
C ASN A 263 -8.34 8.33 -22.58
N PHE A 264 -8.18 7.17 -21.93
CA PHE A 264 -7.88 7.01 -20.50
C PHE A 264 -6.45 7.41 -20.07
N THR A 265 -5.81 8.30 -20.81
CA THR A 265 -4.53 8.93 -20.48
C THR A 265 -4.53 10.32 -21.11
N SER A 266 -4.73 11.35 -20.30
CA SER A 266 -3.98 12.60 -20.49
C SER A 266 -2.48 12.31 -20.31
N ALA A 267 -1.60 13.17 -20.85
CA ALA A 267 -0.15 12.88 -20.86
C ALA A 267 0.49 12.87 -19.46
N ASP A 268 -0.17 13.49 -18.48
CA ASP A 268 0.12 13.43 -17.03
C ASP A 268 -0.26 12.08 -16.37
N GLY A 269 -1.22 11.34 -16.94
CA GLY A 269 -1.73 10.06 -16.46
C GLY A 269 -3.13 10.07 -15.83
N SER A 270 -3.77 11.23 -15.66
CA SER A 270 -5.08 11.35 -15.00
C SER A 270 -6.18 10.54 -15.71
N THR A 271 -7.14 10.03 -14.91
CA THR A 271 -8.30 9.27 -15.40
C THR A 271 -9.58 10.05 -15.07
N PRO A 272 -10.34 10.59 -16.05
CA PRO A 272 -11.48 11.46 -15.77
C PRO A 272 -12.65 10.71 -15.14
N TRP A 273 -13.35 11.38 -14.21
CA TRP A 273 -14.67 10.96 -13.75
C TRP A 273 -15.70 11.13 -14.86
N VAL A 274 -16.41 10.05 -15.22
CA VAL A 274 -17.48 10.06 -16.21
C VAL A 274 -18.80 9.72 -15.53
N PRO A 275 -19.88 10.51 -15.71
CA PRO A 275 -21.18 10.20 -15.14
C PRO A 275 -21.75 8.92 -15.77
N CYS A 276 -22.28 8.03 -14.93
CA CYS A 276 -23.05 6.88 -15.37
C CYS A 276 -24.39 7.34 -15.96
N GLN A 277 -24.83 6.67 -17.03
CA GLN A 277 -26.19 6.78 -17.54
C GLN A 277 -27.13 5.96 -16.65
N THR A 278 -27.39 6.47 -15.45
CA THR A 278 -28.34 5.90 -14.48
C THR A 278 -29.79 6.07 -14.95
N SER A 279 -30.67 5.20 -14.47
CA SER A 279 -32.09 5.16 -14.84
C SER A 279 -33.01 6.02 -13.95
N GLY A 280 -32.46 6.86 -13.06
CA GLY A 280 -33.20 7.70 -12.12
C GLY A 280 -32.63 9.12 -12.00
N PRO A 281 -33.47 10.15 -11.83
CA PRO A 281 -33.05 11.55 -11.95
C PRO A 281 -32.25 12.08 -10.75
N ASP A 282 -32.48 11.53 -9.55
CA ASP A 282 -31.95 12.08 -8.29
C ASP A 282 -30.59 11.48 -7.89
N GLU A 283 -29.94 10.70 -8.75
CA GLU A 283 -28.72 9.98 -8.42
C GLU A 283 -27.53 10.36 -9.30
N LYS A 284 -26.62 11.16 -8.72
CA LYS A 284 -25.29 11.39 -9.29
C LYS A 284 -24.40 10.21 -8.95
N LEU A 285 -24.27 9.30 -9.91
CA LEU A 285 -23.25 8.25 -9.90
C LEU A 285 -22.22 8.56 -11.00
N SER A 286 -20.95 8.67 -10.63
CA SER A 286 -19.82 8.88 -11.53
C SER A 286 -18.74 7.81 -11.31
N VAL A 287 -18.01 7.48 -12.37
CA VAL A 287 -17.02 6.40 -12.37
C VAL A 287 -15.72 6.82 -13.05
N MET A 288 -14.62 6.26 -12.61
CA MET A 288 -13.36 6.24 -13.35
C MET A 288 -12.94 4.78 -13.59
N LEU A 289 -12.21 4.53 -14.68
CA LEU A 289 -11.65 3.22 -14.98
C LEU A 289 -10.23 3.39 -15.52
N ALA A 290 -9.23 3.27 -14.64
CA ALA A 290 -7.83 3.29 -15.05
C ALA A 290 -7.45 1.91 -15.60
N VAL A 291 -7.78 1.64 -16.87
CA VAL A 291 -7.62 0.32 -17.52
C VAL A 291 -6.18 -0.19 -17.43
N GLN A 292 -5.18 0.69 -17.49
CA GLN A 292 -3.76 0.31 -17.41
C GLN A 292 -3.33 -0.12 -16.00
N SER A 293 -3.83 0.56 -14.96
CA SER A 293 -3.55 0.27 -13.55
C SER A 293 -4.49 -0.78 -12.95
N GLY A 294 -5.57 -1.12 -13.66
CA GLY A 294 -6.58 -2.05 -13.20
C GLY A 294 -7.41 -1.52 -12.02
N ILE A 295 -7.83 -0.24 -12.06
CA ILE A 295 -8.59 0.38 -10.96
C ILE A 295 -9.97 0.83 -11.46
N LEU A 296 -11.03 0.48 -10.71
CA LEU A 296 -12.31 1.17 -10.76
C LEU A 296 -12.37 2.18 -9.60
N GLY A 297 -12.80 3.40 -9.88
CA GLY A 297 -13.28 4.34 -8.86
C GLY A 297 -14.77 4.60 -9.04
N VAL A 298 -15.49 4.74 -7.93
CA VAL A 298 -16.91 5.08 -7.85
C VAL A 298 -17.06 6.32 -6.99
N ARG A 299 -17.82 7.31 -7.45
CA ARG A 299 -18.27 8.49 -6.69
C ARG A 299 -19.78 8.54 -6.75
N GLN A 300 -20.45 8.57 -5.60
CA GLN A 300 -21.91 8.55 -5.50
C GLN A 300 -22.40 9.54 -4.45
N ASP A 301 -23.49 10.23 -4.75
CA ASP A 301 -24.25 11.04 -3.80
C ASP A 301 -25.51 10.26 -3.36
N TRP A 302 -25.86 10.26 -2.07
CA TRP A 302 -27.08 9.67 -1.53
C TRP A 302 -27.67 10.44 -0.34
N ASN A 303 -28.86 10.03 0.10
CA ASN A 303 -29.54 10.58 1.27
C ASN A 303 -29.85 9.47 2.29
N CYS A 304 -29.89 9.83 3.57
CA CYS A 304 -30.43 9.01 4.65
C CYS A 304 -31.66 9.70 5.26
N LEU A 305 -32.61 8.91 5.79
CA LEU A 305 -33.90 9.39 6.31
C LEU A 305 -34.12 9.07 7.80
N ASP A 306 -33.11 8.48 8.45
CA ASP A 306 -33.07 8.02 9.84
C ASP A 306 -32.13 8.87 10.72
N GLY A 307 -31.70 10.02 10.21
CA GLY A 307 -30.90 11.01 10.92
C GLY A 307 -31.72 11.89 11.87
N ILE A 308 -31.07 12.40 12.91
CA ILE A 308 -31.64 13.34 13.88
C ILE A 308 -31.55 14.76 13.28
N GLU A 309 -32.72 15.32 12.95
CA GLU A 309 -32.85 16.64 12.34
C GLU A 309 -32.11 17.72 13.13
N GLY A 310 -31.20 18.44 12.45
CA GLY A 310 -30.40 19.51 13.04
C GLY A 310 -29.13 19.06 13.79
N ILE A 311 -28.87 17.75 13.90
CA ILE A 311 -27.62 17.20 14.46
C ILE A 311 -26.83 16.45 13.39
N GLU A 312 -27.49 15.59 12.62
CA GLU A 312 -26.85 14.74 11.61
C GLU A 312 -27.23 15.22 10.19
N PRO A 313 -26.35 15.09 9.19
CA PRO A 313 -26.69 15.46 7.81
C PRO A 313 -27.65 14.44 7.18
N ASN A 314 -28.56 14.92 6.34
CA ASN A 314 -29.48 14.09 5.56
C ASN A 314 -28.92 13.68 4.18
N HIS A 315 -27.80 14.28 3.78
CA HIS A 315 -27.15 14.09 2.47
C HIS A 315 -25.69 13.71 2.66
N TYR A 316 -25.26 12.69 1.93
CA TYR A 316 -23.91 12.13 1.99
C TYR A 316 -23.38 12.01 0.56
N SER A 317 -22.07 12.15 0.43
CA SER A 317 -21.36 11.86 -0.82
C SER A 317 -20.10 11.09 -0.48
N GLY A 318 -19.79 10.08 -1.30
CA GLY A 318 -18.71 9.16 -1.01
C GLY A 318 -17.94 8.77 -2.26
N THR A 319 -16.65 8.52 -2.08
CA THR A 319 -15.76 8.05 -3.15
C THR A 319 -15.02 6.78 -2.70
N GLY A 320 -15.17 5.69 -3.44
CA GLY A 320 -14.53 4.39 -3.16
C GLY A 320 -13.80 3.82 -4.38
N PHE A 321 -12.85 2.92 -4.14
CA PHE A 321 -11.93 2.41 -5.16
C PHE A 321 -11.73 0.90 -5.00
N MET A 322 -11.62 0.17 -6.11
CA MET A 322 -11.22 -1.24 -6.08
C MET A 322 -10.27 -1.64 -7.21
N PRO A 323 -9.30 -2.55 -6.92
CA PRO A 323 -8.50 -3.20 -7.95
C PRO A 323 -9.35 -4.24 -8.70
N LEU A 324 -9.33 -4.16 -10.04
CA LEU A 324 -10.09 -5.01 -10.94
C LEU A 324 -9.29 -6.25 -11.36
N SER A 325 -9.83 -7.43 -11.06
CA SER A 325 -9.30 -8.71 -11.57
C SER A 325 -10.07 -9.14 -12.83
N PHE A 326 -9.79 -8.48 -13.95
CA PHE A 326 -10.44 -8.78 -15.23
C PHE A 326 -10.10 -10.19 -15.75
N THR A 327 -11.13 -11.02 -15.92
CA THR A 327 -11.09 -12.19 -16.80
C THR A 327 -11.59 -11.79 -18.18
N CYS A 328 -10.70 -11.77 -19.18
CA CYS A 328 -11.03 -11.37 -20.56
C CYS A 328 -11.21 -12.57 -21.49
N GLY A 329 -12.28 -12.56 -22.29
CA GLY A 329 -12.46 -13.50 -23.39
C GLY A 329 -11.54 -13.18 -24.58
N PRO A 330 -11.28 -14.17 -25.46
CA PRO A 330 -10.48 -13.96 -26.67
C PRO A 330 -11.15 -12.95 -27.62
N PRO A 331 -10.37 -12.19 -28.42
CA PRO A 331 -10.92 -11.17 -29.31
C PRO A 331 -11.83 -11.79 -30.37
N THR A 332 -13.06 -11.27 -30.46
CA THR A 332 -14.04 -11.72 -31.46
C THR A 332 -13.90 -10.91 -32.75
N ASN A 333 -13.27 -11.53 -33.76
CA ASN A 333 -13.14 -10.96 -35.10
C ASN A 333 -14.51 -10.83 -35.80
N GLN A 334 -15.07 -9.62 -35.86
CA GLN A 334 -16.28 -9.39 -36.64
C GLN A 334 -15.95 -9.32 -38.14
N THR A 335 -16.29 -10.38 -38.89
CA THR A 335 -16.16 -10.40 -40.35
C THR A 335 -17.28 -9.60 -41.03
N ILE A 336 -17.00 -8.34 -41.38
CA ILE A 336 -17.91 -7.52 -42.18
C ILE A 336 -18.05 -8.11 -43.59
N ARG A 337 -19.16 -8.80 -43.87
CA ARG A 337 -19.51 -9.24 -45.23
C ARG A 337 -19.94 -8.05 -46.08
N SER A 338 -19.02 -7.55 -46.90
CA SER A 338 -19.36 -6.65 -48.00
C SER A 338 -20.36 -7.30 -48.95
N LEU A 339 -21.49 -6.63 -49.22
CA LEU A 339 -22.56 -7.08 -50.11
C LEU A 339 -22.16 -7.15 -51.61
N ARG A 340 -20.87 -6.93 -51.96
CA ARG A 340 -20.37 -6.99 -53.34
C ARG A 340 -19.04 -7.75 -53.49
N GLY A 341 -18.98 -8.99 -52.97
CA GLY A 341 -18.10 -10.07 -53.46
C GLY A 341 -16.57 -9.92 -53.33
N ARG A 342 -16.04 -8.74 -53.01
CA ARG A 342 -14.61 -8.54 -52.73
C ARG A 342 -14.32 -8.70 -51.24
N VAL A 343 -13.58 -9.75 -50.90
CA VAL A 343 -12.91 -9.88 -49.60
C VAL A 343 -11.74 -8.90 -49.56
N SER A 344 -12.00 -7.69 -49.07
CA SER A 344 -10.92 -6.79 -48.65
C SER A 344 -10.29 -7.35 -47.37
N ARG A 345 -8.96 -7.43 -47.31
CA ARG A 345 -8.23 -7.61 -46.04
C ARG A 345 -8.25 -6.30 -45.24
N SER A 346 -9.44 -5.88 -44.81
CA SER A 346 -9.58 -4.89 -43.75
C SER A 346 -8.92 -5.43 -42.49
N LYS A 347 -8.28 -4.55 -41.70
CA LYS A 347 -8.07 -4.85 -40.27
C LYS A 347 -9.45 -5.18 -39.68
N THR A 348 -9.57 -6.31 -39.00
CA THR A 348 -10.80 -6.69 -38.30
C THR A 348 -10.97 -5.83 -37.05
N PRO A 349 -12.20 -5.42 -36.70
CA PRO A 349 -12.49 -4.94 -35.36
C PRO A 349 -12.16 -6.03 -34.34
N ASN A 350 -11.20 -5.76 -33.46
CA ASN A 350 -10.88 -6.65 -32.35
C ASN A 350 -11.80 -6.29 -31.17
N THR A 351 -12.93 -6.97 -31.04
CA THR A 351 -13.81 -6.82 -29.87
C THR A 351 -13.33 -7.69 -28.73
N PHE A 352 -12.88 -7.07 -27.64
CA PHE A 352 -12.61 -7.75 -26.37
C PHE A 352 -13.77 -7.55 -25.40
N ARG A 353 -14.04 -8.55 -24.57
CA ARG A 353 -15.00 -8.46 -23.45
C ARG A 353 -14.33 -9.01 -22.19
N CYS A 354 -14.33 -8.23 -21.12
CA CYS A 354 -13.78 -8.60 -19.83
C CYS A 354 -14.84 -8.53 -18.73
N THR A 355 -14.73 -9.41 -17.74
CA THR A 355 -15.64 -9.51 -16.58
C THR A 355 -14.86 -9.72 -15.28
N THR A 356 -15.43 -9.31 -14.15
CA THR A 356 -14.87 -9.55 -12.80
C THR A 356 -15.95 -10.22 -11.91
N PRO A 357 -15.58 -11.02 -10.89
CA PRO A 357 -16.53 -11.49 -9.88
C PRO A 357 -17.21 -10.33 -9.14
N ALA A 358 -18.36 -10.62 -8.52
CA ALA A 358 -19.02 -9.68 -7.61
C ALA A 358 -18.07 -9.36 -6.44
N THR A 359 -17.86 -8.08 -6.17
CA THR A 359 -16.80 -7.59 -5.27
C THR A 359 -17.34 -6.46 -4.39
N ASN A 360 -17.26 -6.63 -3.06
CA ASN A 360 -17.50 -5.53 -2.12
C ASN A 360 -16.20 -4.74 -1.92
N PHE A 361 -16.30 -3.42 -1.91
CA PHE A 361 -15.21 -2.50 -1.57
C PHE A 361 -15.79 -1.30 -0.83
N THR A 362 -14.92 -0.50 -0.23
CA THR A 362 -15.32 0.64 0.59
C THR A 362 -14.65 1.92 0.09
N GLY A 363 -15.05 3.03 0.71
CA GLY A 363 -14.46 4.31 0.45
C GLY A 363 -14.71 5.27 1.59
N TYR A 364 -14.76 6.54 1.23
CA TYR A 364 -14.55 7.66 2.14
C TYR A 364 -15.62 8.72 1.87
N GLU A 365 -16.07 9.39 2.93
CA GLU A 365 -16.86 10.62 2.80
C GLU A 365 -16.11 11.63 1.92
N ALA A 366 -16.80 12.29 0.99
CA ALA A 366 -16.14 13.12 -0.02
C ALA A 366 -15.49 14.41 0.53
N SER A 367 -15.71 14.75 1.81
CA SER A 367 -14.97 15.83 2.49
C SER A 367 -13.69 15.35 3.21
N GLN A 368 -13.53 14.04 3.43
CA GLN A 368 -12.45 13.43 4.24
C GLN A 368 -11.58 12.46 3.43
N LEU A 369 -11.38 12.78 2.15
CA LEU A 369 -10.65 11.93 1.20
C LEU A 369 -9.15 11.92 1.55
N PRO A 370 -8.57 10.77 1.98
CA PRO A 370 -7.15 10.71 2.31
C PRO A 370 -6.30 10.74 1.03
N VAL A 371 -5.03 11.13 1.17
CA VAL A 371 -4.08 11.13 0.05
C VAL A 371 -3.83 9.68 -0.36
N MET A 372 -4.43 9.24 -1.47
CA MET A 372 -4.25 7.87 -1.96
C MET A 372 -2.92 7.69 -2.69
N PRO A 373 -2.30 6.51 -2.57
CA PRO A 373 -1.19 6.14 -3.43
C PRO A 373 -1.65 5.89 -4.87
N HIS A 374 -0.77 6.23 -5.81
CA HIS A 374 -0.84 5.82 -7.22
C HIS A 374 -0.57 4.31 -7.37
N THR A 375 0.21 3.73 -6.44
CA THR A 375 0.58 2.31 -6.44
C THR A 375 -0.36 1.44 -5.61
N LEU A 376 -0.68 0.24 -6.11
CA LEU A 376 -1.73 -0.62 -5.53
C LEU A 376 -1.32 -1.29 -4.21
N TYR A 377 -2.04 -0.96 -3.14
CA TYR A 377 -1.92 -1.58 -1.81
C TYR A 377 -1.93 -3.12 -1.81
N THR A 378 -2.64 -3.77 -2.74
CA THR A 378 -2.80 -5.24 -2.77
C THR A 378 -1.55 -6.02 -3.17
N ARG A 379 -0.49 -5.36 -3.65
CA ARG A 379 0.82 -5.98 -3.91
C ARG A 379 2.00 -5.26 -3.24
N SER A 380 1.73 -4.12 -2.59
CA SER A 380 2.68 -3.28 -1.86
C SER A 380 4.00 -3.03 -2.61
N CYS A 381 3.98 -2.02 -3.49
CA CYS A 381 5.14 -1.62 -4.29
C CYS A 381 6.42 -1.53 -3.45
N THR A 382 6.36 -0.89 -2.27
CA THR A 382 7.51 -0.69 -1.37
C THR A 382 8.08 -2.02 -0.86
N VAL A 383 7.23 -2.94 -0.37
CA VAL A 383 7.68 -4.24 0.16
C VAL A 383 8.21 -5.14 -0.94
N GLY A 384 7.46 -5.25 -2.04
CA GLY A 384 7.85 -6.06 -3.18
C GLY A 384 9.17 -5.57 -3.78
N SER A 385 9.33 -4.25 -3.91
CA SER A 385 10.56 -3.65 -4.45
C SER A 385 11.82 -4.01 -3.64
N VAL A 386 11.70 -4.12 -2.31
CA VAL A 386 12.79 -4.61 -1.46
C VAL A 386 12.99 -6.13 -1.57
N THR A 387 11.91 -6.91 -1.53
CA THR A 387 12.00 -8.37 -1.34
C THR A 387 12.18 -9.16 -2.63
N ASN A 388 11.70 -8.65 -3.78
CA ASN A 388 11.58 -9.40 -5.03
C ASN A 388 12.43 -8.84 -6.19
N THR A 389 13.02 -7.63 -6.07
CA THR A 389 13.81 -7.02 -7.16
C THR A 389 15.24 -7.57 -7.25
N SER A 390 15.38 -8.90 -7.33
CA SER A 390 16.65 -9.58 -7.59
C SER A 390 17.01 -9.62 -9.08
N SER A 391 16.01 -9.46 -9.96
CA SER A 391 16.21 -9.39 -11.41
C SER A 391 15.04 -8.69 -12.11
N LEU A 392 15.29 -8.04 -13.24
CA LEU A 392 14.27 -7.57 -14.17
C LEU A 392 14.03 -8.64 -15.25
N ILE A 393 12.80 -8.83 -15.70
CA ILE A 393 12.45 -9.84 -16.72
C ILE A 393 12.02 -9.15 -18.01
N VAL A 394 12.76 -9.38 -19.11
CA VAL A 394 12.43 -8.88 -20.44
C VAL A 394 11.44 -9.84 -21.08
N ARG A 395 10.14 -9.53 -21.00
CA ARG A 395 9.07 -10.37 -21.58
C ARG A 395 8.86 -10.14 -23.07
N GLY A 396 9.06 -8.89 -23.50
CA GLY A 396 8.93 -8.47 -24.89
C GLY A 396 10.21 -7.75 -25.31
N TYR A 397 10.76 -8.15 -26.46
CA TYR A 397 11.91 -7.52 -27.08
C TYR A 397 11.76 -7.53 -28.60
N GLU A 398 11.91 -6.35 -29.20
CA GLU A 398 12.16 -6.21 -30.63
C GLU A 398 13.17 -5.07 -30.83
N ILE A 399 14.29 -5.33 -31.50
CA ILE A 399 15.13 -4.26 -32.04
C ILE A 399 14.94 -4.22 -33.55
N ARG A 400 14.59 -3.04 -34.06
CA ARG A 400 14.55 -2.73 -35.49
C ARG A 400 15.76 -1.89 -35.87
N THR A 401 16.43 -2.27 -36.95
CA THR A 401 17.49 -1.48 -37.58
C THR A 401 17.04 -1.11 -38.99
N GLU A 402 17.05 0.18 -39.31
CA GLU A 402 16.81 0.67 -40.68
C GLU A 402 18.07 1.33 -41.24
N THR A 403 18.45 0.93 -42.45
CA THR A 403 19.65 1.44 -43.14
C THR A 403 19.25 2.18 -44.40
N ILE A 404 19.32 3.51 -44.35
CA ILE A 404 19.00 4.39 -45.49
C ILE A 404 20.25 4.52 -46.41
N PRO A 405 20.15 4.21 -47.71
CA PRO A 405 21.27 4.27 -48.64
C PRO A 405 21.44 5.69 -49.22
N ARG A 406 22.32 6.47 -48.58
CA ARG A 406 22.87 7.79 -49.01
C ARG A 406 21.94 9.01 -48.87
N PRO A 407 22.51 10.24 -48.76
CA PRO A 407 23.95 10.57 -48.73
C PRO A 407 24.63 10.20 -47.42
N SER A 408 23.97 10.39 -46.28
CA SER A 408 24.38 9.84 -44.98
C SER A 408 24.01 8.37 -44.85
N LYS A 409 24.90 7.54 -44.29
CA LYS A 409 24.55 6.19 -43.80
C LYS A 409 23.97 6.29 -42.38
N SER A 410 22.78 6.86 -42.25
CA SER A 410 22.05 6.81 -40.97
C SER A 410 21.53 5.38 -40.75
N LYS A 411 22.16 4.66 -39.82
CA LYS A 411 21.62 3.43 -39.22
C LYS A 411 20.71 3.87 -38.07
N THR A 412 19.40 3.92 -38.30
CA THR A 412 18.44 4.20 -37.24
C THR A 412 18.16 2.90 -36.50
N VAL A 413 18.37 2.87 -35.18
CA VAL A 413 18.06 1.70 -34.35
C VAL A 413 16.98 2.09 -33.35
N SER A 414 15.88 1.35 -33.35
CA SER A 414 14.79 1.52 -32.39
C SER A 414 14.48 0.22 -31.68
N GLY A 415 14.14 0.33 -30.40
CA GLY A 415 13.85 -0.79 -29.51
C GLY A 415 12.42 -0.75 -28.97
N THR A 416 11.89 -1.94 -28.73
CA THR A 416 10.68 -2.18 -27.94
C THR A 416 11.07 -3.13 -26.83
N PHE A 417 10.93 -2.70 -25.58
CA PHE A 417 11.19 -3.52 -24.39
C PHE A 417 9.98 -3.52 -23.46
N ASP A 418 9.50 -4.70 -23.08
CA ASP A 418 8.54 -4.88 -21.99
C ASP A 418 9.30 -5.43 -20.77
N LEU A 419 9.75 -4.52 -19.89
CA LEU A 419 10.55 -4.82 -18.71
C LEU A 419 9.64 -5.05 -17.50
N TYR A 420 9.44 -6.31 -17.11
CA TYR A 420 8.74 -6.65 -15.88
C TYR A 420 9.65 -6.50 -14.66
N ASN A 421 9.19 -5.75 -13.67
CA ASN A 421 9.82 -5.66 -12.35
C ASN A 421 9.05 -6.56 -11.37
N PRO A 422 9.61 -7.68 -10.88
CA PRO A 422 8.97 -8.52 -9.87
C PRO A 422 8.75 -7.81 -8.53
N GLY A 423 9.44 -6.67 -8.32
CA GLY A 423 9.32 -5.82 -7.14
C GLY A 423 8.01 -5.06 -7.07
N SER A 424 7.85 -4.01 -7.87
CA SER A 424 6.60 -3.25 -7.93
C SER A 424 5.45 -4.05 -8.56
N GLY A 425 5.77 -5.08 -9.35
CA GLY A 425 4.80 -5.89 -10.11
C GLY A 425 4.44 -5.29 -11.47
N ASP A 426 5.04 -4.16 -11.85
CA ASP A 426 4.80 -3.47 -13.12
C ASP A 426 5.49 -4.11 -14.32
N THR A 427 5.02 -3.75 -15.52
CA THR A 427 5.78 -3.96 -16.77
C THR A 427 6.01 -2.61 -17.46
N TYR A 428 7.23 -2.09 -17.37
CA TYR A 428 7.61 -0.84 -18.03
C TYR A 428 7.73 -1.06 -19.53
N ARG A 429 6.82 -0.45 -20.30
CA ARG A 429 6.75 -0.57 -21.76
C ARG A 429 7.56 0.53 -22.43
N LEU A 430 8.83 0.26 -22.73
CA LEU A 430 9.73 1.17 -23.45
C LEU A 430 9.62 0.91 -24.96
N HIS A 431 8.53 1.39 -25.56
CA HIS A 431 8.20 1.16 -26.97
C HIS A 431 8.74 2.30 -27.84
N GLY A 432 9.44 1.98 -28.93
CA GLY A 432 10.06 3.00 -29.80
C GLY A 432 11.27 3.70 -29.20
N LEU A 433 11.94 3.09 -28.20
CA LEU A 433 13.17 3.59 -27.59
C LEU A 433 14.24 3.83 -28.66
N GLN A 434 14.78 5.05 -28.74
CA GLN A 434 15.88 5.39 -29.64
C GLN A 434 17.19 4.80 -29.10
N ILE A 435 17.73 3.79 -29.79
CA ILE A 435 18.93 3.06 -29.37
C ILE A 435 20.18 3.67 -30.02
N GLN A 436 21.17 3.99 -29.19
CA GLN A 436 22.54 4.26 -29.61
C GLN A 436 23.40 3.00 -29.45
N ASP A 437 24.28 2.77 -30.43
CA ASP A 437 25.03 1.54 -30.65
C ASP A 437 26.53 1.80 -30.42
N ASP A 438 26.86 2.23 -29.20
CA ASP A 438 28.20 2.69 -28.79
C ASP A 438 28.69 2.09 -27.46
N GLY A 439 27.83 1.36 -26.72
CA GLY A 439 28.17 0.81 -25.41
C GLY A 439 28.21 1.82 -24.25
N ALA A 440 27.80 3.07 -24.45
CA ALA A 440 27.68 4.07 -23.39
C ALA A 440 26.31 3.99 -22.67
N TRP A 441 26.20 4.74 -21.57
CA TRP A 441 24.92 4.92 -20.87
C TRP A 441 24.13 6.07 -21.51
N HIS A 442 22.89 5.81 -21.88
CA HIS A 442 21.99 6.77 -22.51
C HIS A 442 20.64 6.82 -21.80
N GLU A 443 20.09 8.02 -21.66
CA GLU A 443 18.74 8.26 -21.17
C GLU A 443 17.68 7.64 -22.11
N CYS A 444 16.65 7.00 -21.55
CA CYS A 444 15.64 6.28 -22.32
C CYS A 444 14.66 7.22 -23.04
N LYS A 445 14.95 7.56 -24.31
CA LYS A 445 14.11 8.45 -25.13
C LYS A 445 13.22 7.63 -26.06
N LEU A 446 11.92 7.63 -25.79
CA LEU A 446 10.92 6.97 -26.62
C LEU A 446 10.69 7.76 -27.93
N ALA A 447 9.96 7.19 -28.88
CA ALA A 447 9.61 7.90 -30.12
C ALA A 447 8.66 9.07 -29.83
N PRO A 448 8.72 10.18 -30.59
CA PRO A 448 7.69 11.21 -30.52
C PRO A 448 6.31 10.70 -30.92
N THR A 449 5.27 11.33 -30.37
CA THR A 449 3.86 11.13 -30.75
C THR A 449 3.57 11.66 -32.16
N GLU A 450 2.36 11.41 -32.68
CA GLU A 450 1.91 11.99 -33.96
C GLU A 450 1.82 13.54 -33.93
N SER A 451 1.78 14.17 -32.74
CA SER A 451 1.90 15.62 -32.56
C SER A 451 3.36 16.13 -32.63
N GLY A 452 4.35 15.25 -32.66
CA GLY A 452 5.78 15.57 -32.63
C GLY A 452 6.35 15.81 -31.23
N GLU A 453 5.55 15.60 -30.18
CA GLU A 453 5.96 15.76 -28.79
C GLU A 453 6.70 14.50 -28.29
N GLN A 454 7.71 14.68 -27.43
CA GLN A 454 8.45 13.56 -26.85
C GLN A 454 7.53 12.72 -25.96
N GLN A 455 7.31 11.44 -26.31
CA GLN A 455 6.51 10.55 -25.47
C GLN A 455 7.18 10.38 -24.09
N PRO A 456 6.44 10.55 -22.97
CA PRO A 456 6.96 10.35 -21.62
C PRO A 456 7.22 8.87 -21.32
N LEU A 457 8.07 8.61 -20.33
CA LEU A 457 8.25 7.26 -19.76
C LEU A 457 6.95 6.75 -19.12
N PRO A 458 6.79 5.41 -18.96
CA PRO A 458 5.73 4.85 -18.12
C PRO A 458 5.72 5.52 -16.73
N TRP A 459 4.55 5.88 -16.22
CA TRP A 459 4.42 6.78 -15.06
C TRP A 459 5.01 6.20 -13.76
N GLN A 460 5.12 4.87 -13.64
CA GLN A 460 5.80 4.21 -12.53
C GLN A 460 7.32 4.43 -12.55
N LEU A 461 7.89 4.69 -13.74
CA LEU A 461 9.33 4.73 -13.98
C LEU A 461 9.82 6.18 -13.90
N TYR A 462 10.35 6.57 -12.73
CA TYR A 462 10.88 7.90 -12.47
C TYR A 462 12.02 8.28 -13.41
N HIS A 463 12.99 7.37 -13.56
CA HIS A 463 14.16 7.57 -14.40
C HIS A 463 14.56 6.28 -15.10
N CYS A 464 15.15 6.40 -16.29
CA CYS A 464 15.60 5.27 -17.09
C CYS A 464 16.86 5.66 -17.87
N GLU A 465 17.93 4.92 -17.63
CA GLU A 465 19.06 4.83 -18.54
C GLU A 465 19.21 3.39 -19.03
N TYR A 466 19.63 3.24 -20.28
CA TYR A 466 20.04 1.96 -20.85
C TYR A 466 21.51 2.02 -21.29
N ARG A 467 22.15 0.86 -21.39
CA ARG A 467 23.42 0.67 -22.10
C ARG A 467 23.26 -0.52 -23.03
N PHE A 468 23.50 -0.30 -24.31
CA PHE A 468 23.38 -1.33 -25.35
C PHE A 468 24.69 -1.44 -26.13
N GLY A 469 25.23 -2.65 -26.21
CA GLY A 469 26.51 -2.92 -26.85
C GLY A 469 26.50 -4.27 -27.58
N PRO A 470 25.90 -4.37 -28.78
CA PRO A 470 25.67 -5.65 -29.45
C PRO A 470 26.98 -6.35 -29.84
N GLY A 471 28.04 -5.60 -30.13
CA GLY A 471 29.39 -6.15 -30.37
C GLY A 471 30.00 -6.85 -29.14
N LEU A 472 29.62 -6.44 -27.93
CA LEU A 472 29.98 -7.10 -26.66
C LEU A 472 28.86 -8.01 -26.13
N ARG A 473 27.73 -8.06 -26.85
CA ARG A 473 26.43 -8.60 -26.44
C ARG A 473 25.94 -8.08 -25.08
N ASP A 474 26.26 -6.84 -24.72
CA ASP A 474 25.83 -6.24 -23.44
C ASP A 474 24.47 -5.56 -23.53
N ILE A 475 23.65 -5.80 -22.50
CA ILE A 475 22.46 -5.01 -22.17
C ILE A 475 22.48 -4.69 -20.67
N ALA A 476 22.23 -3.42 -20.32
CA ALA A 476 22.04 -3.00 -18.95
C ALA A 476 21.03 -1.87 -18.85
N PHE A 477 20.39 -1.76 -17.68
CA PHE A 477 19.45 -0.70 -17.34
C PHE A 477 19.79 -0.13 -15.96
N LYS A 478 19.68 1.19 -15.81
CA LYS A 478 19.45 1.83 -14.51
C LYS A 478 18.01 2.29 -14.51
N LEU A 479 17.19 1.67 -13.68
CA LEU A 479 15.79 2.06 -13.51
C LEU A 479 15.64 2.73 -12.15
N LYS A 480 14.84 3.79 -12.10
CA LYS A 480 14.28 4.30 -10.85
C LYS A 480 12.76 4.29 -10.94
N TRP A 481 12.09 3.87 -9.87
CA TRP A 481 10.63 3.86 -9.78
C TRP A 481 10.19 4.32 -8.40
N GLU A 482 8.99 4.87 -8.31
CA GLU A 482 8.43 5.40 -7.07
C GLU A 482 7.38 4.44 -6.52
N CYS A 483 7.38 4.25 -5.21
CA CYS A 483 6.37 3.50 -4.48
C CYS A 483 5.80 4.37 -3.36
N ASP A 484 4.50 4.62 -3.41
CA ASP A 484 3.79 5.48 -2.46
C ASP A 484 2.78 4.74 -1.57
N ASP A 485 2.63 3.42 -1.76
CA ASP A 485 1.73 2.49 -1.02
C ASP A 485 1.93 2.39 0.51
N ARG A 486 2.84 3.19 1.07
CA ARG A 486 3.18 3.26 2.50
C ARG A 486 3.18 4.67 3.06
N ASP A 487 3.58 5.65 2.26
CA ASP A 487 3.54 7.07 2.63
C ASP A 487 3.30 7.89 1.35
N PRO A 488 2.03 8.19 1.03
CA PRO A 488 1.65 9.01 -0.12
C PRO A 488 2.16 10.46 -0.06
N LEU A 489 2.62 10.94 1.11
CA LEU A 489 3.23 12.26 1.27
C LEU A 489 4.75 12.22 1.09
N HIS A 490 5.40 11.10 1.40
CA HIS A 490 6.84 10.89 1.28
C HIS A 490 7.19 9.56 0.55
N PRO A 491 6.92 9.46 -0.77
CA PRO A 491 7.12 8.24 -1.56
C PRO A 491 8.55 7.71 -1.52
N VAL A 492 8.69 6.39 -1.62
CA VAL A 492 9.99 5.72 -1.70
C VAL A 492 10.44 5.61 -3.16
N LEU A 493 11.43 6.41 -3.54
CA LEU A 493 12.15 6.28 -4.79
C LEU A 493 13.14 5.11 -4.67
N PHE A 494 12.88 4.03 -5.39
CA PHE A 494 13.82 2.93 -5.61
C PHE A 494 14.73 3.23 -6.82
N ALA A 495 15.96 2.72 -6.77
CA ALA A 495 16.92 2.79 -7.85
C ALA A 495 17.71 1.47 -7.96
N ALA A 496 17.61 0.81 -9.12
CA ALA A 496 18.31 -0.44 -9.41
C ALA A 496 19.19 -0.32 -10.65
N THR A 497 20.39 -0.93 -10.58
CA THR A 497 21.23 -1.21 -11.75
C THR A 497 21.15 -2.70 -12.04
N ALA A 498 20.80 -3.06 -13.27
CA ALA A 498 20.71 -4.45 -13.71
C ALA A 498 21.49 -4.62 -15.02
N ASN A 499 22.27 -5.70 -15.14
CA ASN A 499 23.02 -6.00 -16.36
C ASN A 499 22.96 -7.49 -16.74
N SER A 500 23.14 -7.78 -18.03
CA SER A 500 23.18 -9.14 -18.55
C SER A 500 23.84 -9.19 -19.94
N LYS A 501 24.11 -10.41 -20.41
CA LYS A 501 24.42 -10.64 -21.82
C LYS A 501 23.13 -10.93 -22.60
N LEU A 502 23.01 -10.31 -23.78
CA LEU A 502 21.94 -10.58 -24.73
C LEU A 502 21.96 -12.07 -25.13
N PRO A 503 20.82 -12.79 -25.04
CA PRO A 503 20.69 -14.15 -25.56
C PRO A 503 20.95 -14.22 -27.07
N ALA A 504 20.93 -15.44 -27.63
CA ALA A 504 20.92 -15.61 -29.08
C ALA A 504 19.67 -14.95 -29.68
N GLN A 505 19.88 -14.06 -30.65
CA GLN A 505 18.82 -13.33 -31.36
C GLN A 505 18.36 -14.12 -32.58
N ASP A 506 17.05 -14.16 -32.81
CA ASP A 506 16.47 -14.55 -34.09
C ASP A 506 16.17 -13.28 -34.89
N CYS A 507 16.83 -13.11 -36.04
CA CYS A 507 16.83 -11.88 -36.81
C CYS A 507 16.24 -12.11 -38.20
N SER A 508 15.15 -11.41 -38.48
CA SER A 508 14.49 -11.37 -39.79
C SER A 508 14.92 -10.12 -40.55
N GLU A 509 15.38 -10.28 -41.80
CA GLU A 509 15.75 -9.16 -42.67
C GLU A 509 14.80 -9.05 -43.87
N TRP A 510 14.48 -7.82 -44.29
CA TRP A 510 13.76 -7.57 -45.53
C TRP A 510 14.22 -6.27 -46.21
N ARG A 511 14.05 -6.22 -47.53
CA ARG A 511 14.27 -4.99 -48.31
C ARG A 511 13.02 -4.11 -48.26
N THR A 512 13.20 -2.83 -47.96
CA THR A 512 12.16 -1.80 -48.06
C THR A 512 12.39 -0.95 -49.33
N LEU A 513 11.41 -0.12 -49.70
CA LEU A 513 11.60 0.85 -50.80
C LEU A 513 12.68 1.90 -50.51
N GLN A 514 13.08 2.05 -49.24
CA GLN A 514 14.04 3.03 -48.75
C GLN A 514 15.36 2.40 -48.26
N GLY A 515 15.57 1.08 -48.43
CA GLY A 515 16.82 0.42 -48.03
C GLY A 515 16.64 -1.00 -47.54
N PHE A 516 17.31 -1.35 -46.45
CA PHE A 516 17.15 -2.61 -45.73
C PHE A 516 16.65 -2.33 -44.32
N SER A 517 15.75 -3.18 -43.85
CA SER A 517 15.25 -3.18 -42.48
C SER A 517 15.42 -4.58 -41.91
N SER A 518 15.81 -4.68 -40.64
CA SER A 518 15.88 -5.94 -39.92
C SER A 518 15.21 -5.82 -38.55
N SER A 519 14.53 -6.89 -38.13
CA SER A 519 13.92 -7.04 -36.81
C SER A 519 14.50 -8.27 -36.13
N CYS A 520 15.19 -8.04 -35.02
CA CYS A 520 15.74 -9.07 -34.15
C CYS A 520 14.85 -9.22 -32.91
N ARG A 521 14.42 -10.46 -32.64
CA ARG A 521 13.66 -10.85 -31.45
C ARG A 521 14.52 -11.68 -30.52
N LEU A 522 14.15 -11.68 -29.24
CA LEU A 522 14.74 -12.51 -28.19
C LEU A 522 13.65 -13.36 -27.53
N PRO A 523 13.99 -14.54 -26.98
CA PRO A 523 13.15 -15.21 -26.00
C PRO A 523 13.06 -14.37 -24.71
N GLU A 524 12.07 -14.65 -23.85
CA GLU A 524 12.00 -14.06 -22.52
C GLU A 524 13.27 -14.38 -21.71
N PHE A 525 13.87 -13.37 -21.08
CA PHE A 525 15.11 -13.53 -20.31
C PHE A 525 15.18 -12.62 -19.09
N SER A 526 15.97 -13.05 -18.09
CA SER A 526 16.21 -12.32 -16.86
C SER A 526 17.53 -11.51 -16.94
N ILE A 527 17.49 -10.31 -16.36
CA ILE A 527 18.63 -9.41 -16.17
C ILE A 527 18.82 -9.27 -14.65
N PRO A 528 19.84 -9.89 -14.04
CA PRO A 528 20.09 -9.77 -12.60
C PRO A 528 20.36 -8.31 -12.19
N VAL A 529 19.89 -7.95 -11.00
CA VAL A 529 20.15 -6.65 -10.37
C VAL A 529 21.49 -6.72 -9.64
N GLU A 530 22.44 -5.88 -10.02
CA GLU A 530 23.76 -5.77 -9.36
C GLU A 530 23.68 -4.95 -8.08
N SER A 531 22.80 -3.94 -8.06
CA SER A 531 22.64 -3.03 -6.93
C SER A 531 21.19 -2.55 -6.86
N LEU A 532 20.59 -2.64 -5.68
CA LEU A 532 19.32 -1.99 -5.33
C LEU A 532 19.59 -0.97 -4.22
N SER A 533 18.97 0.19 -4.33
CA SER A 533 19.01 1.28 -3.34
C SER A 533 17.67 2.01 -3.33
N TRP A 534 17.37 2.73 -2.25
CA TRP A 534 16.11 3.47 -2.12
C TRP A 534 16.25 4.68 -1.19
N SER A 535 15.36 5.66 -1.36
CA SER A 535 15.32 6.91 -0.59
C SER A 535 13.91 7.50 -0.60
N SER A 536 13.50 8.17 0.47
CA SER A 536 12.23 8.91 0.51
C SER A 536 12.37 10.23 -0.26
N LEU A 537 11.29 10.63 -0.91
CA LEU A 537 11.11 11.94 -1.47
C LEU A 537 10.46 12.88 -0.45
N SER A 538 10.74 14.18 -0.55
CA SER A 538 10.19 15.23 0.32
C SER A 538 8.85 15.79 -0.16
N SER A 539 8.20 15.10 -1.09
CA SER A 539 6.98 15.54 -1.79
C SER A 539 6.24 14.31 -2.34
N PRO A 540 4.90 14.35 -2.46
CA PRO A 540 4.10 13.31 -3.11
C PRO A 540 4.56 12.98 -4.53
N MET A 541 4.12 11.84 -5.08
CA MET A 541 4.28 11.54 -6.50
C MET A 541 3.43 12.52 -7.33
N GLU A 542 4.07 13.27 -8.23
CA GLU A 542 3.39 14.19 -9.16
C GLU A 542 3.01 13.51 -10.50
N ARG A 543 3.25 12.20 -10.65
CA ARG A 543 3.19 11.50 -11.94
C ARG A 543 2.36 10.22 -11.86
N GLY A 544 1.45 10.03 -12.82
CA GLY A 544 0.66 8.82 -12.97
C GLY A 544 -0.84 9.07 -12.87
N PRO A 545 -1.64 8.05 -12.53
CA PRO A 545 -3.07 8.22 -12.33
C PRO A 545 -3.32 9.02 -11.06
N THR A 546 -3.23 10.34 -11.17
CA THR A 546 -3.87 11.26 -10.22
C THR A 546 -5.36 10.95 -10.24
N LEU A 547 -5.79 10.13 -9.29
CA LEU A 547 -7.19 9.86 -9.00
C LEU A 547 -7.82 11.24 -8.73
N PRO A 548 -8.85 11.72 -9.46
CA PRO A 548 -9.15 13.14 -9.42
C PRO A 548 -9.80 13.58 -8.10
N TRP A 549 -8.96 14.17 -7.25
CA TRP A 549 -9.25 14.72 -5.92
C TRP A 549 -9.50 16.24 -5.92
N VAL A 550 -9.64 16.83 -7.11
CA VAL A 550 -10.00 18.25 -7.35
C VAL A 550 -11.13 18.30 -8.37
#